data_AF-A0A6J8ADF9-F1
#
_entry.id   AF-A0A6J8ADF9-F1
#
_cell.length_a   1.000
_cell.length_b   1.000
_cell.length_c   1.000
_cell.angle_alpha   90.00
_cell.angle_beta   90.00
_cell.angle_gamma   90.00
#
_symmetry.space_group_name_H-M   'P 1'
#
loop_
_entity.id
_entity.type
_entity.pdbx_description
1 polymer ?
#
loop_
_entity_poly.entity_id
_entity_poly.type
_entity_poly.pdbx_seq_one_letter_code
_entity_poly.pdbx_strand_id
1 'polypeptide(L)'
;MEYQEDNGPPFNAVEFANFAAEQGFEHHKITLLHPRANDEADAFMKVLNKTEQIAKLQNKDSAIAVQEMLVGYRSTPHPATGVSPYEALMKRRVRTKLGYIPRTNDDEEITHDRKMNERDKCYKDKIKHQAENRKGKQFQDWRLRIVGAKQKRQMVNSI
;
A
#
# COMPACT_ATOMS: atom_id res chain seq x y z
N MET A 1 -12.40 2.27 19.83
CA MET A 1 -11.89 2.46 18.45
C MET A 1 -10.41 2.75 18.60
N GLU A 2 -9.54 1.98 17.97
CA GLU A 2 -8.07 2.12 18.11
C GLU A 2 -7.51 2.84 16.88
N TYR A 3 -6.63 3.81 17.11
CA TYR A 3 -5.97 4.57 16.06
C TYR A 3 -4.46 4.49 16.21
N GLN A 4 -3.79 4.26 15.08
CA GLN A 4 -2.42 3.77 14.99
C GLN A 4 -1.64 4.65 14.00
N GLU A 5 -0.69 5.43 14.50
CA GLU A 5 0.10 6.37 13.70
C GLU A 5 1.60 6.30 14.01
N ASP A 6 2.40 6.83 13.08
CA ASP A 6 3.81 7.07 13.32
C ASP A 6 4.02 8.20 14.33
N ASN A 7 5.18 8.19 14.98
CA ASN A 7 5.54 9.18 15.99
C ASN A 7 6.01 10.52 15.36
N GLY A 8 5.46 10.91 14.20
CA GLY A 8 5.69 12.21 13.60
C GLY A 8 4.94 13.35 14.33
N PRO A 9 5.47 14.58 14.35
CA PRO A 9 4.64 15.75 14.64
C PRO A 9 3.62 15.90 13.49
N PRO A 10 2.30 16.12 13.69
CA PRO A 10 1.56 16.67 14.83
C PRO A 10 0.96 15.65 15.81
N PHE A 11 1.05 14.35 15.53
CA PHE A 11 0.35 13.30 16.29
C PHE A 11 0.98 13.03 17.67
N ASN A 12 2.21 13.48 17.86
CA ASN A 12 2.89 13.46 19.15
C ASN A 12 2.54 14.63 20.10
N ALA A 13 1.73 15.59 19.66
CA ALA A 13 1.42 16.78 20.42
C ALA A 13 0.37 16.50 21.52
N VAL A 14 0.41 17.29 22.60
CA VAL A 14 -0.56 17.18 23.70
C VAL A 14 -1.97 17.51 23.21
N GLU A 15 -2.09 18.42 22.24
CA GLU A 15 -3.37 18.75 21.61
C GLU A 15 -4.05 17.52 20.99
N PHE A 16 -3.27 16.63 20.36
CA PHE A 16 -3.82 15.42 19.75
C PHE A 16 -4.27 14.39 20.79
N ALA A 17 -3.55 14.29 21.92
CA ALA A 17 -3.98 13.43 23.03
C ALA A 17 -5.30 13.92 23.67
N ASN A 18 -5.45 15.24 23.82
CA ASN A 18 -6.70 15.84 24.31
C ASN A 18 -7.86 15.59 23.32
N PHE A 19 -7.60 15.78 22.02
CA PHE A 19 -8.59 15.47 20.99
C PHE A 19 -9.03 14.00 21.00
N ALA A 20 -8.09 13.06 21.15
CA ALA A 20 -8.40 11.64 21.25
C ALA A 20 -9.30 11.33 22.47
N ALA A 21 -9.00 11.94 23.62
CA ALA A 21 -9.82 11.82 24.83
C ALA A 21 -11.23 12.40 24.64
N GLU A 22 -11.36 13.56 23.99
CA GLU A 22 -12.66 14.18 23.67
C GLU A 22 -13.50 13.33 22.70
N GLN A 23 -12.86 12.74 21.69
CA GLN A 23 -13.54 11.91 20.69
C GLN A 23 -13.74 10.46 21.15
N GLY A 24 -13.22 10.08 22.32
CA GLY A 24 -13.42 8.77 22.93
C GLY A 24 -12.68 7.62 22.22
N PHE A 25 -11.54 7.91 21.56
CA PHE A 25 -10.68 6.87 20.99
C PHE A 25 -9.32 6.84 21.69
N GLU A 26 -8.73 5.64 21.75
CA GLU A 26 -7.42 5.45 22.37
C GLU A 26 -6.35 5.64 21.29
N HIS A 27 -5.43 6.59 21.52
CA HIS A 27 -4.32 6.84 20.62
C HIS A 27 -3.15 5.92 20.97
N HIS A 28 -2.93 4.91 20.12
CA HIS A 28 -1.79 4.00 20.24
C HIS A 28 -0.64 4.48 19.34
N LYS A 29 0.40 5.01 19.99
CA LYS A 29 1.64 5.40 19.33
C LYS A 29 2.37 4.16 18.84
N ILE A 30 2.45 3.96 17.53
CA ILE A 30 3.14 2.80 16.99
C ILE A 30 4.65 3.10 16.97
N THR A 31 5.42 2.28 17.69
CA THR A 31 6.85 2.11 17.40
C THR A 31 7.06 1.55 15.99
N LEU A 32 8.23 1.79 15.39
CA LEU A 32 8.71 1.38 14.05
C LEU A 32 8.47 -0.09 13.59
N LEU A 33 7.75 -0.91 14.37
CA LEU A 33 7.53 -2.34 14.23
C LEU A 33 6.28 -2.76 13.45
N HIS A 34 5.51 -1.83 12.86
CA HIS A 34 4.43 -2.17 11.91
C HIS A 34 4.73 -1.76 10.45
N PRO A 35 5.81 -2.27 9.80
CA PRO A 35 6.14 -1.95 8.41
C PRO A 35 4.96 -2.13 7.46
N ARG A 36 4.13 -3.15 7.69
CA ARG A 36 3.01 -3.49 6.79
C ARG A 36 1.96 -2.40 6.68
N ALA A 37 1.56 -1.79 7.80
CA ALA A 37 0.55 -0.73 7.80
C ALA A 37 1.13 0.56 7.19
N ASN A 38 2.37 0.88 7.53
CA ASN A 38 3.06 2.04 6.98
C ASN A 38 3.34 1.91 5.47
N ASP A 39 3.70 0.72 4.98
CA ASP A 39 3.98 0.50 3.55
C ASP A 39 2.75 0.74 2.66
N GLU A 40 1.55 0.36 3.13
CA GLU A 40 0.30 0.58 2.41
C GLU A 40 -0.12 2.05 2.42
N ALA A 41 0.03 2.73 3.57
CA ALA A 41 -0.19 4.17 3.68
C ALA A 41 0.77 4.96 2.78
N ASP A 42 2.06 4.60 2.79
CA ASP A 42 3.08 5.21 1.94
C ASP A 42 2.78 5.01 0.45
N ALA A 43 2.30 3.82 0.06
CA ALA A 43 1.89 3.55 -1.31
C ALA A 43 0.73 4.46 -1.75
N PHE A 44 -0.26 4.64 -0.87
CA PHE A 44 -1.38 5.56 -1.14
C PHE A 44 -0.90 7.01 -1.27
N MET A 45 -0.07 7.50 -0.34
CA MET A 45 0.45 8.86 -0.37
C MET A 45 1.29 9.13 -1.63
N LYS A 46 2.05 8.14 -2.12
CA LYS A 46 2.76 8.24 -3.39
C LYS A 46 1.81 8.44 -4.58
N VAL A 47 0.66 7.78 -4.59
CA VAL A 47 -0.35 7.96 -5.64
C VAL A 47 -0.98 9.34 -5.54
N LEU A 48 -1.37 9.76 -4.34
CA LEU A 48 -1.95 11.08 -4.09
C LEU A 48 -1.02 12.21 -4.56
N ASN A 49 0.25 12.16 -4.13
CA ASN A 49 1.25 13.17 -4.50
C ASN A 49 1.48 13.22 -6.02
N LYS A 50 1.49 12.06 -6.69
CA LYS A 50 1.58 11.99 -8.16
C LYS A 50 0.37 12.62 -8.83
N THR A 51 -0.84 12.33 -8.35
CA THR A 51 -2.07 12.92 -8.89
C THR A 51 -2.04 14.44 -8.78
N GLU A 52 -1.62 14.97 -7.63
CA GLU A 52 -1.49 16.41 -7.44
C GLU A 52 -0.43 17.02 -8.37
N GLN A 53 0.73 16.38 -8.52
CA GLN A 53 1.77 16.82 -9.46
C GLN A 53 1.26 16.84 -10.91
N ILE A 54 0.55 15.79 -11.33
CA ILE A 54 -0.02 15.70 -12.69
C ILE A 54 -1.08 16.79 -12.88
N ALA A 55 -1.94 17.05 -11.89
CA ALA A 55 -2.94 18.10 -11.96
C ALA A 55 -2.29 19.49 -12.13
N LYS A 56 -1.23 19.77 -11.36
CA LYS A 56 -0.44 21.00 -11.50
C LYS A 56 0.19 21.14 -12.89
N LEU A 57 0.82 20.08 -13.42
CA LEU A 57 1.41 20.08 -14.75
C LEU A 57 0.38 20.28 -15.87
N GLN A 58 -0.85 19.79 -15.68
CA GLN A 58 -1.95 19.93 -16.63
C GLN A 58 -2.77 21.22 -16.43
N ASN A 59 -2.40 22.06 -15.47
CA ASN A 59 -3.13 23.27 -15.09
C ASN A 59 -4.61 23.00 -14.77
N LYS A 60 -4.88 21.87 -14.11
CA LYS A 60 -6.20 21.43 -13.66
C LYS A 60 -6.40 21.70 -12.17
N ASP A 61 -7.65 21.79 -11.75
CA ASP A 61 -8.02 21.84 -10.34
C ASP A 61 -7.56 20.55 -9.64
N SER A 62 -6.69 20.71 -8.64
CA SER A 62 -6.12 19.58 -7.89
C SER A 62 -7.17 18.87 -7.03
N ALA A 63 -8.16 19.59 -6.49
CA ALA A 63 -9.24 19.00 -5.70
C ALA A 63 -10.10 18.07 -6.57
N ILE A 64 -10.43 18.49 -7.79
CA ILE A 64 -11.19 17.65 -8.74
C ILE A 64 -10.37 16.40 -9.12
N ALA A 65 -9.09 16.56 -9.46
CA ALA A 65 -8.22 15.45 -9.82
C ALA A 65 -8.06 14.42 -8.67
N VAL A 66 -7.94 14.91 -7.43
CA VAL A 66 -7.89 14.05 -6.24
C VAL A 66 -9.23 13.32 -6.04
N GLN A 67 -10.37 14.00 -6.21
CA GLN A 67 -11.68 13.36 -6.11
C GLN A 67 -11.84 12.25 -7.16
N GLU A 68 -11.47 12.49 -8.42
CA GLU A 68 -11.52 11.49 -9.49
C GLU A 68 -10.61 10.29 -9.18
N MET A 69 -9.38 10.55 -8.74
CA MET A 69 -8.46 9.50 -8.32
C MET A 69 -9.02 8.67 -7.16
N LEU A 70 -9.63 9.30 -6.16
CA LEU A 70 -10.23 8.61 -5.02
C LEU A 70 -11.42 7.75 -5.44
N VAL A 71 -12.24 8.20 -6.39
CA VAL A 71 -13.34 7.41 -6.96
C VAL A 71 -12.78 6.17 -7.66
N GLY A 72 -11.75 6.34 -8.49
CA GLY A 72 -11.07 5.22 -9.14
C GLY A 72 -10.47 4.23 -8.14
N TYR A 73 -9.75 4.74 -7.14
CA TYR A 73 -9.14 3.93 -6.09
C TYR A 73 -10.17 3.10 -5.33
N ARG A 74 -11.28 3.71 -4.89
CA ARG A 74 -12.32 3.05 -4.09
C ARG A 74 -13.13 2.02 -4.87
N SER A 75 -13.25 2.17 -6.20
CA SER A 75 -14.08 1.31 -7.05
C SER A 75 -13.31 0.22 -7.78
N THR A 76 -11.99 0.33 -7.88
CA THR A 76 -11.17 -0.66 -8.59
C THR A 76 -10.80 -1.83 -7.67
N PRO A 77 -11.05 -3.09 -8.06
CA PRO A 77 -10.61 -4.25 -7.29
C PRO A 77 -9.09 -4.28 -7.09
N HIS A 78 -8.65 -4.49 -5.84
CA HIS A 78 -7.22 -4.55 -5.55
C HIS A 78 -6.62 -5.90 -6.01
N PRO A 79 -5.44 -5.95 -6.67
CA PRO A 79 -4.87 -7.19 -7.22
C PRO A 79 -4.66 -8.31 -6.19
N ALA A 80 -4.41 -7.96 -4.93
CA ALA A 80 -4.17 -8.92 -3.87
C ALA A 80 -5.46 -9.61 -3.39
N THR A 81 -6.55 -8.86 -3.26
CA THR A 81 -7.80 -9.33 -2.66
C THR A 81 -8.86 -9.71 -3.69
N GLY A 82 -8.79 -9.10 -4.88
CA GLY A 82 -9.81 -9.18 -5.93
C GLY A 82 -11.09 -8.43 -5.60
N VAL A 83 -11.07 -7.57 -4.58
CA VAL A 83 -12.22 -6.82 -4.07
C VAL A 83 -11.84 -5.34 -4.00
N SER A 84 -12.79 -4.44 -4.27
CA SER A 84 -12.52 -2.99 -4.21
C SER A 84 -12.40 -2.50 -2.77
N PRO A 85 -11.64 -1.43 -2.47
CA PRO A 85 -11.53 -0.89 -1.12
C PRO A 85 -12.89 -0.50 -0.51
N TYR A 86 -13.81 0.02 -1.33
CA TYR A 86 -15.17 0.32 -0.88
C TYR A 86 -15.93 -0.94 -0.47
N GLU A 87 -15.83 -2.01 -1.26
CA GLU A 87 -16.47 -3.29 -0.94
C GLU A 87 -15.89 -3.93 0.31
N ALA A 88 -14.57 -3.88 0.47
CA ALA A 88 -13.90 -4.41 1.65
C ALA A 88 -14.33 -3.66 2.93
N LEU A 89 -14.49 -2.34 2.86
CA LEU A 89 -14.89 -1.52 4.01
C LEU A 89 -16.39 -1.61 4.31
N MET A 90 -17.23 -1.51 3.29
CA MET A 90 -18.69 -1.38 3.44
C MET A 90 -19.41 -2.74 3.35
N LYS A 91 -18.67 -3.82 3.10
CA LYS A 91 -19.18 -5.18 2.83
C LYS A 91 -20.32 -5.18 1.81
N ARG A 92 -20.23 -4.29 0.82
CA ARG A 92 -21.26 -4.09 -0.22
C ARG A 92 -20.66 -3.58 -1.51
N ARG A 93 -21.18 -4.06 -2.63
CA ARG A 93 -20.77 -3.58 -3.96
C ARG A 93 -21.13 -2.11 -4.15
N VAL A 94 -20.24 -1.37 -4.82
CA VAL A 94 -20.51 0.01 -5.24
C VAL A 94 -21.73 -0.02 -6.16
N ARG A 95 -22.80 0.70 -5.81
CA ARG A 95 -23.97 0.86 -6.69
C ARG A 95 -23.57 1.75 -7.87
N THR A 96 -23.19 1.13 -8.98
CA THR A 96 -23.04 1.83 -10.26
C THR A 96 -24.39 1.92 -10.96
N LYS A 97 -24.54 2.86 -11.91
CA LYS A 97 -25.77 3.03 -12.70
C LYS A 97 -26.16 1.79 -13.54
N LEU A 98 -25.27 0.79 -13.64
CA LEU A 98 -25.37 -0.35 -14.55
C LEU A 98 -25.79 -1.68 -13.90
N GLY A 99 -26.09 -1.74 -12.61
CA GLY A 99 -26.54 -3.01 -12.04
C GLY A 99 -26.90 -2.93 -10.57
N TYR A 100 -28.20 -2.88 -10.28
CA TYR A 100 -28.70 -3.22 -8.95
C TYR A 100 -28.76 -4.74 -8.86
N ILE A 101 -27.79 -5.34 -8.16
CA ILE A 101 -27.86 -6.75 -7.76
C ILE A 101 -28.39 -6.77 -6.32
N PRO A 102 -29.60 -7.28 -6.06
CA PRO A 102 -30.11 -7.42 -4.70
C PRO A 102 -29.20 -8.37 -3.91
N ARG A 103 -28.98 -8.05 -2.63
CA ARG A 103 -28.23 -8.94 -1.73
C ARG A 103 -29.06 -10.21 -1.53
N THR A 104 -28.48 -11.38 -1.82
CA THR A 104 -29.01 -12.62 -1.27
C THR A 104 -28.53 -12.70 0.18
N ASN A 105 -29.47 -12.79 1.10
CA ASN A 105 -29.21 -12.85 2.54
C ASN A 105 -28.76 -14.28 2.89
N ASP A 106 -27.57 -14.68 2.46
CA ASP A 106 -27.04 -16.02 2.78
C ASP A 106 -25.61 -15.88 3.36
N ASP A 107 -25.53 -15.73 4.68
CA ASP A 107 -24.61 -16.42 5.61
C ASP A 107 -23.11 -16.63 5.27
N GLU A 108 -22.45 -15.76 4.49
CA GLU A 108 -21.02 -15.91 4.13
C GLU A 108 -20.09 -14.74 4.54
N GLU A 109 -20.42 -13.98 5.58
CA GLU A 109 -19.57 -12.86 6.03
C GLU A 109 -18.19 -13.31 6.54
N ILE A 110 -18.14 -14.41 7.31
CA ILE A 110 -16.89 -14.95 7.87
C ILE A 110 -16.04 -15.66 6.81
N THR A 111 -16.67 -16.30 5.81
CA THR A 111 -15.96 -17.00 4.73
C THR A 111 -15.36 -16.02 3.73
N HIS A 112 -16.00 -14.88 3.48
CA HIS A 112 -15.50 -13.86 2.56
C HIS A 112 -14.23 -13.19 3.07
N ASP A 113 -14.22 -12.74 4.33
CA ASP A 113 -13.06 -12.08 4.94
C ASP A 113 -11.87 -13.05 5.06
N ARG A 114 -12.13 -14.32 5.40
CA ARG A 114 -11.08 -15.36 5.43
C ARG A 114 -10.46 -15.60 4.05
N LYS A 115 -11.28 -15.79 3.01
CA LYS A 115 -10.81 -15.98 1.63
C LYS A 115 -10.02 -14.75 1.14
N MET A 116 -10.46 -13.54 1.50
CA MET A 116 -9.76 -12.30 1.17
C MET A 116 -8.36 -12.25 1.81
N ASN A 117 -8.28 -12.56 3.11
CA ASN A 117 -7.03 -12.58 3.85
C ASN A 117 -6.06 -13.66 3.33
N GLU A 118 -6.57 -14.84 2.97
CA GLU A 118 -5.78 -15.92 2.35
C GLU A 118 -5.19 -15.48 1.00
N ARG A 119 -5.97 -14.78 0.16
CA ARG A 119 -5.49 -14.24 -1.13
C ARG A 119 -4.44 -13.15 -0.94
N ASP A 120 -4.68 -12.21 -0.04
CA ASP A 120 -3.72 -11.14 0.27
C ASP A 120 -2.39 -11.72 0.77
N LYS A 121 -2.45 -12.73 1.65
CA LYS A 121 -1.28 -13.46 2.13
C LYS A 121 -0.51 -14.11 0.97
N CYS A 122 -1.18 -14.88 0.12
CA CYS A 122 -0.56 -15.53 -1.04
C CYS A 122 0.06 -14.51 -2.01
N TYR A 123 -0.61 -13.38 -2.24
CA TYR A 123 -0.08 -12.31 -3.07
C TYR A 123 1.19 -11.69 -2.47
N LYS A 124 1.19 -11.42 -1.17
CA LYS A 124 2.36 -10.89 -0.44
C LYS A 124 3.52 -11.88 -0.44
N ASP A 125 3.26 -13.17 -0.25
CA ASP A 125 4.29 -14.22 -0.33
C ASP A 125 4.93 -14.28 -1.73
N LYS A 126 4.13 -14.14 -2.80
CA LYS A 126 4.64 -14.05 -4.18
C LYS A 126 5.54 -12.84 -4.39
N ILE A 127 5.13 -11.66 -3.90
CA ILE A 127 5.95 -10.44 -4.01
C ILE A 127 7.28 -10.61 -3.26
N LYS A 128 7.24 -11.16 -2.04
CA LYS A 128 8.44 -11.42 -1.23
C LYS A 128 9.43 -12.32 -1.97
N HIS A 129 8.96 -13.44 -2.50
CA HIS A 129 9.79 -14.37 -3.27
C HIS A 129 10.40 -13.71 -4.52
N GLN A 130 9.63 -12.88 -5.24
CA GLN A 130 10.14 -12.13 -6.38
C GLN A 130 11.22 -11.11 -5.98
N ALA A 131 11.03 -10.40 -4.86
CA ALA A 131 11.99 -9.44 -4.34
C ALA A 131 13.31 -10.12 -3.92
N GLU A 132 13.23 -11.27 -3.24
CA GLU A 132 14.38 -12.09 -2.85
C GLU A 132 15.16 -12.56 -4.09
N ASN A 133 14.45 -13.07 -5.10
CA ASN A 133 15.06 -13.47 -6.37
C ASN A 133 15.77 -12.31 -7.09
N ARG A 134 15.18 -11.11 -7.07
CA ARG A 134 15.79 -9.91 -7.66
C ARG A 134 17.08 -9.54 -6.93
N LYS A 135 17.08 -9.57 -5.59
CA LYS A 135 18.29 -9.32 -4.78
C LYS A 135 19.37 -10.36 -5.06
N GLY A 136 19.01 -11.63 -5.15
CA GLY A 136 19.93 -12.71 -5.52
C GLY A 136 20.58 -12.47 -6.89
N LYS A 137 19.80 -12.12 -7.91
CA LYS A 137 20.33 -11.79 -9.25
C LYS A 137 21.28 -10.60 -9.23
N GLN A 138 20.94 -9.52 -8.53
CA GLN A 138 21.81 -8.34 -8.41
C GLN A 138 23.13 -8.66 -7.71
N PHE A 139 23.09 -9.51 -6.68
CA PHE A 139 24.30 -9.92 -5.98
C PHE A 139 25.22 -10.78 -6.85
N GLN A 140 24.66 -11.67 -7.66
CA GLN A 140 25.43 -12.46 -8.63
C GLN A 140 26.03 -11.58 -9.73
N ASP A 141 25.26 -10.63 -10.27
CA ASP A 141 25.74 -9.66 -11.26
C ASP A 141 26.90 -8.81 -10.69
N TRP A 142 26.73 -8.29 -9.47
CA TRP A 142 27.76 -7.53 -8.78
C TRP A 142 29.03 -8.37 -8.58
N ARG A 143 28.91 -9.64 -8.16
CA ARG A 143 30.05 -10.56 -8.03
C ARG A 143 30.77 -10.78 -9.35
N LEU A 144 30.04 -11.02 -10.44
CA LEU A 144 30.63 -11.22 -11.77
C LEU A 144 31.42 -9.99 -12.24
N ARG A 145 30.89 -8.77 -11.98
CA ARG A 145 31.59 -7.51 -12.30
C ARG A 145 32.89 -7.35 -11.50
N ILE A 146 32.90 -7.71 -10.22
CA ILE A 146 34.10 -7.67 -9.37
C ILE A 146 35.16 -8.68 -9.82
N VAL A 147 34.74 -9.92 -10.13
CA VAL A 147 35.67 -10.96 -10.63
C VAL A 147 36.26 -10.56 -11.99
N GLY A 148 35.43 -10.07 -12.90
CA GLY A 148 35.89 -9.56 -14.21
C GLY A 148 36.88 -8.38 -14.07
N ALA A 149 36.65 -7.47 -13.13
CA ALA A 149 37.57 -6.36 -12.84
C ALA A 149 38.93 -6.84 -12.31
N LYS A 150 38.94 -7.87 -11.45
CA LYS A 150 40.18 -8.49 -10.95
C LYS A 150 40.97 -9.18 -12.07
N GLN A 151 40.31 -9.94 -12.95
CA GLN A 151 40.97 -10.62 -14.07
C GLN A 151 41.62 -9.63 -15.04
N LYS A 152 40.92 -8.54 -15.40
CA LYS A 152 41.46 -7.47 -16.23
C LYS A 152 42.68 -6.82 -15.60
N ARG A 153 42.65 -6.55 -14.29
CA ARG A 153 43.78 -5.97 -13.56
C ARG A 153 45.01 -6.89 -13.52
N GLN A 154 44.81 -8.20 -13.43
CA GLN A 154 45.90 -9.19 -13.50
C GLN A 154 46.54 -9.21 -14.89
N MET A 155 45.75 -9.20 -15.97
CA MET A 155 46.28 -9.19 -17.34
C MET A 155 47.08 -7.91 -17.66
N VAL A 156 46.66 -6.76 -17.14
CA VAL A 156 47.40 -5.49 -17.31
C VAL A 156 48.73 -5.49 -16.57
N ASN A 157 48.83 -6.21 -15.44
CA ASN A 157 50.04 -6.29 -14.63
C ASN A 157 51.01 -7.43 -15.06
N SER A 158 50.67 -8.20 -16.10
CA SER A 158 51.51 -9.28 -16.66
C SER A 158 52.16 -8.92 -18.00
N ILE A 159 52.12 -7.64 -18.40
CA ILE A 159 52.83 -7.05 -19.53
C ILE A 159 53.90 -6.10 -18.96
#